data_AF-A0A8K0CB54-F1
#
_entry.id   AF-A0A8K0CB54-F1
#
_cell.length_a   1.000
_cell.length_b   1.000
_cell.length_c   1.000
_cell.angle_alpha   90.00
_cell.angle_beta   90.00
_cell.angle_gamma   90.00
#
_symmetry.space_group_name_H-M   'P 1'
#
loop_
_entity.id
_entity.type
_entity.pdbx_description
1 polymer ?
#
loop_
_entity_poly.entity_id
_entity_poly.type
_entity_poly.pdbx_seq_one_letter_code
_entity_poly.pdbx_strand_id
1 'polypeptide(L)'
;CEPGLGASVMYNLLYNEPTKLMLLAGCSTVCTTVAEAAKMWNLVVLCYGASSPALSDRNRFPTLFRTHPSATVHNPTRIKLMRKFGWSRVAILQEAEEVFISTVEDLESRCMEAGIEIVTRQSFLSDPTDAVRNLRRQDARVIVGLFYVVAARRVLCEVYKQQLYGRSNVWFFIGWYEDDWFVNNLEKEGIDCTAEQMREAAEGHLTTEALMWNQNLQERTISEMTSEQFRVRLNDALRNEGYDIDNKRYPEGYQEAPLAYDAVWSVALGTSLNTMFIKRRVLFDIVSISDSNEIEGQFNFLNEEIKKRTKCDEEHFKDLKKKLSYFKSEYKSCWMKAE
;
A
#
# COMPACT_ATOMS: atom_id res chain seq x y z
N CYS A 1 -10.63 2.73 -9.08
CA CYS A 1 -9.67 1.63 -8.83
C CYS A 1 -9.81 0.53 -9.88
N GLU A 2 -9.54 0.83 -11.15
CA GLU A 2 -9.79 -0.10 -12.27
C GLU A 2 -8.48 -0.51 -12.96
N PRO A 3 -8.12 -1.81 -12.97
CA PRO A 3 -6.88 -2.29 -13.57
C PRO A 3 -6.72 -1.95 -15.05
N GLY A 4 -7.79 -2.10 -15.84
CA GLY A 4 -7.78 -1.82 -17.28
C GLY A 4 -7.48 -0.36 -17.59
N LEU A 5 -8.13 0.56 -16.88
CA LEU A 5 -7.84 1.99 -16.99
C LEU A 5 -6.41 2.31 -16.51
N GLY A 6 -5.97 1.70 -15.40
CA GLY A 6 -4.61 1.86 -14.89
C GLY A 6 -3.53 1.44 -15.90
N ALA A 7 -3.72 0.31 -16.58
CA ALA A 7 -2.83 -0.16 -17.64
C ALA A 7 -2.83 0.78 -18.86
N SER A 8 -4.00 1.28 -19.27
CA SER A 8 -4.13 2.25 -20.36
C SER A 8 -3.41 3.56 -20.06
N VAL A 9 -3.56 4.09 -18.83
CA VAL A 9 -2.87 5.31 -18.38
C VAL A 9 -1.36 5.06 -18.31
N MET A 10 -0.92 3.92 -17.78
CA MET A 10 0.50 3.54 -17.77
C MET A 10 1.07 3.52 -19.19
N TYR A 11 0.39 2.87 -20.14
CA TYR A 11 0.81 2.85 -21.54
C TYR A 11 0.97 4.28 -22.08
N ASN A 12 -0.03 5.14 -21.88
CA ASN A 12 0.03 6.53 -22.32
C ASN A 12 1.22 7.29 -21.71
N LEU A 13 1.51 7.07 -20.41
CA LEU A 13 2.66 7.68 -19.74
C LEU A 13 3.99 7.17 -20.28
N LEU A 14 4.11 5.89 -20.64
CA LEU A 14 5.37 5.29 -21.11
C LEU A 14 5.71 5.66 -22.55
N TYR A 15 4.71 5.80 -23.41
CA TYR A 15 4.91 6.02 -24.84
C TYR A 15 4.82 7.49 -25.27
N ASN A 16 4.67 8.41 -24.33
CA ASN A 16 4.66 9.85 -24.58
C ASN A 16 5.66 10.59 -23.69
N GLU A 17 6.24 11.66 -24.22
CA GLU A 17 7.09 12.58 -23.46
C GLU A 17 6.29 13.29 -22.34
N PRO A 18 6.96 13.75 -21.26
CA PRO A 18 8.37 13.52 -20.93
C PRO A 18 8.64 12.06 -20.52
N THR A 19 9.89 11.59 -20.56
CA THR A 19 10.26 10.29 -19.97
C THR A 19 10.01 10.26 -18.45
N LYS A 20 9.36 9.20 -17.95
CA LYS A 20 9.01 9.05 -16.52
C LYS A 20 10.13 8.30 -15.80
N LEU A 21 10.52 8.78 -14.61
CA LEU A 21 11.55 8.14 -13.78
C LEU A 21 10.99 7.01 -12.90
N MET A 22 9.74 7.14 -12.49
CA MET A 22 9.05 6.21 -11.60
C MET A 22 7.54 6.38 -11.73
N LEU A 23 6.79 5.39 -11.23
CA LEU A 23 5.34 5.40 -11.22
C LEU A 23 4.82 5.43 -9.79
N LEU A 24 3.86 6.32 -9.52
CA LEU A 24 3.09 6.36 -8.28
C LEU A 24 1.72 5.77 -8.55
N ALA A 25 1.31 4.80 -7.74
CA ALA A 25 0.02 4.14 -7.88
C ALA A 25 -0.70 4.03 -6.52
N GLY A 26 -2.02 3.95 -6.57
CA GLY A 26 -2.88 3.94 -5.38
C GLY A 26 -3.30 2.53 -4.99
N CYS A 27 -4.49 2.13 -5.43
CA CYS A 27 -5.15 0.89 -5.02
C CYS A 27 -4.40 -0.39 -5.40
N SER A 28 -4.61 -1.44 -4.60
CA SER A 28 -3.96 -2.75 -4.75
C SER A 28 -4.08 -3.37 -6.15
N THR A 29 -5.25 -3.35 -6.78
CA THR A 29 -5.47 -4.00 -8.09
C THR A 29 -4.72 -3.31 -9.24
N VAL A 30 -4.71 -1.97 -9.24
CA VAL A 30 -3.90 -1.18 -10.18
C VAL A 30 -2.41 -1.33 -9.88
N CYS A 31 -2.00 -1.28 -8.61
CA CYS A 31 -0.62 -1.49 -8.21
C CYS A 31 -0.06 -2.84 -8.65
N THR A 32 -0.86 -3.90 -8.53
CA THR A 32 -0.52 -5.25 -9.00
C THR A 32 -0.23 -5.21 -10.50
N THR A 33 -1.16 -4.68 -11.28
CA THR A 33 -1.06 -4.59 -12.74
C THR A 33 0.15 -3.76 -13.19
N VAL A 34 0.29 -2.56 -12.63
CA VAL A 34 1.35 -1.60 -12.97
C VAL A 34 2.72 -2.15 -12.58
N ALA A 35 2.87 -2.70 -11.38
CA ALA A 35 4.16 -3.20 -10.91
C ALA A 35 4.61 -4.49 -11.58
N GLU A 36 3.67 -5.36 -11.95
CA GLU A 36 3.97 -6.57 -12.72
C GLU A 36 4.50 -6.23 -14.11
N ALA A 37 3.96 -5.17 -14.74
CA ALA A 37 4.42 -4.68 -16.04
C ALA A 37 5.69 -3.82 -15.94
N ALA A 38 5.84 -2.98 -14.91
CA ALA A 38 6.88 -1.95 -14.81
C ALA A 38 8.31 -2.51 -14.86
N LYS A 39 8.53 -3.75 -14.43
CA LYS A 39 9.83 -4.42 -14.51
C LYS A 39 10.36 -4.53 -15.95
N MET A 40 9.47 -4.60 -16.95
CA MET A 40 9.85 -4.65 -18.37
C MET A 40 10.45 -3.33 -18.88
N TRP A 41 10.15 -2.22 -18.19
CA TRP A 41 10.70 -0.89 -18.48
C TRP A 41 11.76 -0.44 -17.46
N ASN A 42 12.21 -1.33 -16.57
CA ASN A 42 13.13 -1.02 -15.47
C ASN A 42 12.63 0.15 -14.58
N LEU A 43 11.32 0.30 -14.44
CA LEU A 43 10.72 1.36 -13.63
C LEU A 43 10.48 0.90 -12.20
N VAL A 44 10.75 1.82 -11.28
CA VAL A 44 10.36 1.70 -9.87
C VAL A 44 8.91 2.13 -9.72
N VAL A 45 8.14 1.34 -8.98
CA VAL A 45 6.74 1.65 -8.66
C VAL A 45 6.62 1.87 -7.16
N LEU A 46 6.06 3.00 -6.76
CA LEU A 46 5.76 3.31 -5.37
C LEU A 46 4.24 3.38 -5.17
N CYS A 47 3.73 2.42 -4.41
CA CYS A 47 2.31 2.31 -4.11
C CYS A 47 1.99 2.95 -2.76
N TYR A 48 1.22 4.04 -2.75
CA TYR A 48 0.91 4.77 -1.51
C TYR A 48 -0.36 4.27 -0.80
N GLY A 49 -1.22 3.52 -1.49
CA GLY A 49 -2.53 3.06 -0.98
C GLY A 49 -2.78 1.56 -1.15
N ALA A 50 -1.75 0.76 -1.37
CA ALA A 50 -1.89 -0.66 -1.69
C ALA A 50 -1.56 -1.57 -0.50
N SER A 51 -2.59 -2.18 0.08
CA SER A 51 -2.49 -3.06 1.24
C SER A 51 -2.36 -4.55 0.90
N SER A 52 -2.52 -4.97 -0.36
CA SER A 52 -2.52 -6.39 -0.74
C SER A 52 -1.23 -7.11 -0.29
N PRO A 53 -1.34 -8.21 0.49
CA PRO A 53 -0.17 -9.00 0.90
C PRO A 53 0.63 -9.56 -0.27
N ALA A 54 -0.04 -9.92 -1.39
CA ALA A 54 0.59 -10.45 -2.60
C ALA A 54 1.68 -9.54 -3.18
N LEU A 55 1.56 -8.22 -2.99
CA LEU A 55 2.58 -7.23 -3.42
C LEU A 55 3.93 -7.35 -2.69
N SER A 56 4.02 -8.21 -1.68
CA SER A 56 5.26 -8.45 -0.94
C SER A 56 6.18 -9.48 -1.62
N ASP A 57 5.70 -10.21 -2.62
CA ASP A 57 6.50 -11.16 -3.40
C ASP A 57 7.54 -10.44 -4.27
N ARG A 58 8.81 -10.51 -3.87
CA ARG A 58 9.93 -9.88 -4.58
C ARG A 58 10.33 -10.59 -5.87
N ASN A 59 9.94 -11.85 -6.05
CA ASN A 59 10.15 -12.56 -7.31
C ASN A 59 9.16 -12.05 -8.37
N ARG A 60 7.92 -11.79 -7.97
CA ARG A 60 6.88 -11.23 -8.85
C ARG A 60 7.05 -9.71 -9.05
N PHE A 61 7.33 -8.97 -7.96
CA PHE A 61 7.43 -7.50 -7.92
C PHE A 61 8.80 -7.00 -7.43
N PRO A 62 9.87 -7.14 -8.23
CA PRO A 62 11.23 -6.81 -7.82
C PRO A 62 11.45 -5.30 -7.60
N THR A 63 10.71 -4.44 -8.31
CA THR A 63 10.89 -2.97 -8.29
C THR A 63 9.76 -2.21 -7.60
N LEU A 64 8.89 -2.91 -6.85
CA LEU A 64 7.78 -2.30 -6.11
C LEU A 64 8.20 -1.89 -4.71
N PHE A 65 7.78 -0.70 -4.28
CA PHE A 65 7.80 -0.26 -2.90
C PHE A 65 6.42 0.24 -2.51
N ARG A 66 6.15 0.33 -1.22
CA ARG A 66 4.92 0.93 -0.70
C ARG A 66 5.14 1.56 0.67
N THR A 67 4.43 2.66 0.92
CA THR A 67 4.32 3.27 2.26
C THR A 67 3.15 2.70 3.04
N HIS A 68 2.12 2.21 2.35
CA HIS A 68 0.98 1.56 3.00
C HIS A 68 1.37 0.21 3.61
N PRO A 69 0.98 -0.09 4.86
CA PRO A 69 1.23 -1.39 5.47
C PRO A 69 0.46 -2.52 4.76
N SER A 70 1.00 -3.74 4.84
CA SER A 70 0.31 -4.96 4.38
C SER A 70 -0.93 -5.22 5.23
N ALA A 71 -2.02 -5.73 4.65
CA ALA A 71 -3.20 -6.14 5.41
C ALA A 71 -2.91 -7.26 6.44
N THR A 72 -1.80 -7.99 6.29
CA THR A 72 -1.36 -9.00 7.27
C THR A 72 -1.03 -8.43 8.64
N VAL A 73 -0.79 -7.12 8.78
CA VAL A 73 -0.52 -6.49 10.09
C VAL A 73 -1.69 -6.63 11.08
N HIS A 74 -2.91 -6.86 10.59
CA HIS A 74 -4.09 -7.05 11.44
C HIS A 74 -4.16 -8.45 12.07
N ASN A 75 -3.58 -9.47 11.41
CA ASN A 75 -3.71 -10.85 11.85
C ASN A 75 -3.06 -11.11 13.22
N PRO A 76 -1.84 -10.62 13.53
CA PRO A 76 -1.28 -10.71 14.88
C PRO A 76 -2.20 -10.16 15.98
N THR A 77 -2.88 -9.03 15.71
CA THR A 77 -3.83 -8.41 16.65
C THR A 77 -5.06 -9.30 16.85
N ARG A 78 -5.64 -9.82 15.77
CA ARG A 78 -6.78 -10.75 15.83
C ARG A 78 -6.45 -11.99 16.66
N ILE A 79 -5.29 -12.62 16.41
CA ILE A 79 -4.82 -13.79 17.16
C ILE A 79 -4.62 -13.45 18.64
N LYS A 80 -4.05 -12.27 18.95
CA LYS A 80 -3.84 -11.84 20.34
C LYS A 80 -5.17 -11.63 21.07
N LEU A 81 -6.18 -11.07 20.39
CA LEU A 81 -7.54 -10.92 20.93
C LEU A 81 -8.21 -12.27 21.16
N MET A 82 -8.15 -13.17 20.18
CA MET A 82 -8.69 -14.53 20.30
C MET A 82 -8.09 -15.27 21.50
N ARG A 83 -6.76 -15.20 21.67
CA ARG A 83 -6.09 -15.75 22.86
C ARG A 83 -6.52 -15.09 24.16
N LYS A 84 -6.68 -13.77 24.18
CA LYS A 84 -7.09 -13.02 25.38
C LYS A 84 -8.48 -13.44 25.87
N PHE A 85 -9.40 -13.71 24.95
CA PHE A 85 -10.77 -14.13 25.27
C PHE A 85 -10.97 -15.65 25.32
N GLY A 86 -9.90 -16.44 25.11
CA GLY A 86 -9.99 -17.91 25.12
C GLY A 86 -10.74 -18.50 23.93
N TRP A 87 -10.84 -17.79 22.81
CA TRP A 87 -11.45 -18.29 21.58
C TRP A 87 -10.48 -19.21 20.84
N SER A 88 -10.75 -20.51 20.89
CA SER A 88 -9.95 -21.56 20.25
C SER A 88 -10.53 -22.07 18.92
N ARG A 89 -11.75 -21.65 18.56
CA ARG A 89 -12.47 -22.08 17.35
C ARG A 89 -13.03 -20.85 16.64
N VAL A 90 -12.67 -20.65 15.38
CA VAL A 90 -13.08 -19.49 14.58
C VAL A 90 -13.57 -19.90 13.20
N ALA A 91 -14.42 -19.07 12.59
CA ALA A 91 -14.84 -19.20 11.20
C ALA A 91 -14.39 -18.01 10.39
N ILE A 92 -14.18 -18.21 9.09
CA ILE A 92 -13.73 -17.17 8.16
C ILE A 92 -14.76 -17.02 7.05
N LEU A 93 -15.13 -15.77 6.75
CA LEU A 93 -15.93 -15.38 5.60
C LEU A 93 -15.17 -14.35 4.79
N GLN A 94 -14.89 -14.64 3.53
CA GLN A 94 -14.16 -13.74 2.64
C GLN A 94 -14.87 -13.50 1.31
N GLU A 95 -14.71 -12.32 0.77
CA GLU A 95 -14.95 -12.06 -0.66
C GLU A 95 -13.77 -12.61 -1.48
N ALA A 96 -14.04 -13.08 -2.70
CA ALA A 96 -13.07 -13.74 -3.57
C ALA A 96 -12.15 -12.74 -4.31
N GLU A 97 -11.49 -11.87 -3.54
CA GLU A 97 -10.52 -10.88 -4.01
C GLU A 97 -9.11 -11.26 -3.57
N GLU A 98 -8.09 -11.01 -4.41
CA GLU A 98 -6.69 -11.42 -4.17
C GLU A 98 -6.15 -10.88 -2.82
N VAL A 99 -6.53 -9.66 -2.46
CA VAL A 99 -6.16 -9.04 -1.17
C VAL A 99 -6.69 -9.84 0.03
N PHE A 100 -7.94 -10.31 -0.04
CA PHE A 100 -8.56 -11.05 1.07
C PHE A 100 -8.10 -12.50 1.10
N ILE A 101 -7.92 -13.13 -0.07
CA ILE A 101 -7.38 -14.50 -0.18
C ILE A 101 -6.01 -14.58 0.51
N SER A 102 -5.07 -13.72 0.12
CA SER A 102 -3.71 -13.72 0.69
C SER A 102 -3.68 -13.29 2.17
N THR A 103 -4.64 -12.46 2.60
CA THR A 103 -4.80 -12.12 4.04
C THR A 103 -5.30 -13.31 4.85
N VAL A 104 -6.22 -14.12 4.28
CA VAL A 104 -6.72 -15.34 4.91
C VAL A 104 -5.65 -16.41 4.99
N GLU A 105 -4.81 -16.57 3.97
CA GLU A 105 -3.69 -17.54 4.00
C GLU A 105 -2.70 -17.23 5.14
N ASP A 106 -2.33 -15.96 5.33
CA ASP A 106 -1.50 -15.55 6.49
C ASP A 106 -2.25 -15.75 7.82
N LEU A 107 -3.56 -15.51 7.87
CA LEU A 107 -4.38 -15.75 9.06
C LEU A 107 -4.45 -17.25 9.41
N GLU A 108 -4.63 -18.12 8.41
CA GLU A 108 -4.67 -19.58 8.54
C GLU A 108 -3.36 -20.10 9.15
N SER A 109 -2.21 -19.68 8.60
CA SER A 109 -0.90 -20.03 9.13
C SER A 109 -0.75 -19.61 10.60
N ARG A 110 -1.15 -18.38 10.94
CA ARG A 110 -1.04 -17.87 12.31
C ARG A 110 -2.02 -18.53 13.28
N CYS A 111 -3.23 -18.89 12.84
CA CYS A 111 -4.18 -19.66 13.63
C CYS A 111 -3.60 -21.04 13.97
N MET A 112 -2.99 -21.71 12.98
CA MET A 112 -2.33 -23.01 13.16
C MET A 112 -1.19 -22.91 14.19
N GLU A 113 -0.28 -21.94 14.03
CA GLU A 113 0.79 -21.66 14.99
C GLU A 113 0.25 -21.31 16.39
N ALA A 114 -0.94 -20.72 16.45
CA ALA A 114 -1.56 -20.30 17.70
C ALA A 114 -2.38 -21.39 18.40
N GLY A 115 -2.58 -22.55 17.77
CA GLY A 115 -3.47 -23.61 18.26
C GLY A 115 -4.95 -23.23 18.19
N ILE A 116 -5.33 -22.34 17.27
CA ILE A 116 -6.72 -21.92 17.02
C ILE A 116 -7.23 -22.69 15.80
N GLU A 117 -8.31 -23.44 15.98
CA GLU A 117 -8.97 -24.22 14.93
C GLU A 117 -9.83 -23.31 14.04
N ILE A 118 -9.70 -23.45 12.73
CA ILE A 118 -10.61 -22.83 11.75
C ILE A 118 -11.69 -23.85 11.40
N VAL A 119 -12.90 -23.64 11.94
CA VAL A 119 -14.03 -24.58 11.83
C VAL A 119 -14.57 -24.63 10.40
N THR A 120 -14.65 -23.47 9.75
CA THR A 120 -15.10 -23.37 8.36
C THR A 120 -14.51 -22.12 7.73
N ARG A 121 -14.15 -22.24 6.45
CA ARG A 121 -13.84 -21.14 5.56
C ARG A 121 -14.91 -21.08 4.48
N GLN A 122 -15.56 -19.94 4.36
CA GLN A 122 -16.54 -19.67 3.32
C GLN A 122 -16.05 -18.50 2.46
N SER A 123 -16.28 -18.59 1.16
CA SER A 123 -15.96 -17.54 0.20
C SER A 123 -17.14 -17.27 -0.72
N PHE A 124 -17.31 -16.01 -1.14
CA PHE A 124 -18.32 -15.62 -2.11
C PHE A 124 -17.76 -14.63 -3.13
N LEU A 125 -18.40 -14.54 -4.31
CA LEU A 125 -18.07 -13.57 -5.35
C LEU A 125 -18.94 -12.31 -5.23
N SER A 126 -20.27 -12.49 -5.36
CA SER A 126 -21.22 -11.37 -5.38
C SER A 126 -22.37 -11.51 -4.37
N ASP A 127 -22.86 -12.73 -4.18
CA ASP A 127 -23.96 -13.07 -3.29
C ASP A 127 -23.45 -13.86 -2.07
N PRO A 128 -23.56 -13.31 -0.84
CA PRO A 128 -23.11 -13.97 0.37
C PRO A 128 -24.15 -14.93 0.99
N THR A 129 -25.39 -15.03 0.48
CA THR A 129 -26.49 -15.75 1.16
C THR A 129 -26.14 -17.18 1.54
N ASP A 130 -25.62 -17.99 0.61
CA ASP A 130 -25.28 -19.39 0.91
C ASP A 130 -24.07 -19.51 1.84
N ALA A 131 -23.09 -18.62 1.71
CA ALA A 131 -21.92 -18.58 2.57
C ALA A 131 -22.32 -18.30 4.02
N VAL A 132 -23.18 -17.31 4.26
CA VAL A 132 -23.70 -16.96 5.60
C VAL A 132 -24.58 -18.06 6.17
N ARG A 133 -25.44 -18.68 5.33
CA ARG A 133 -26.26 -19.83 5.74
C ARG A 133 -25.41 -21.02 6.19
N ASN A 134 -24.28 -21.27 5.53
CA ASN A 134 -23.34 -22.32 5.93
C ASN A 134 -22.66 -22.02 7.27
N LEU A 135 -22.30 -20.75 7.55
CA LEU A 135 -21.80 -20.36 8.88
C LEU A 135 -22.80 -20.68 9.99
N ARG A 136 -24.10 -20.43 9.74
CA ARG A 136 -25.16 -20.78 10.70
C ARG A 136 -25.27 -22.27 10.92
N ARG A 137 -25.22 -23.07 9.85
CA ARG A 137 -25.27 -24.54 9.92
C ARG A 137 -24.10 -25.14 10.70
N GLN A 138 -22.93 -24.52 10.63
CA GLN A 138 -21.71 -24.95 11.34
C GLN A 138 -21.64 -24.41 12.78
N ASP A 139 -22.68 -23.75 13.28
CA ASP A 139 -22.73 -23.09 14.58
C ASP A 139 -21.53 -22.15 14.84
N ALA A 140 -21.14 -21.38 13.82
CA ALA A 140 -20.03 -20.45 13.94
C ALA A 140 -20.34 -19.33 14.95
N ARG A 141 -19.47 -19.16 15.96
CA ARG A 141 -19.62 -18.16 17.03
C ARG A 141 -18.67 -16.97 16.89
N VAL A 142 -17.41 -17.22 16.55
CA VAL A 142 -16.41 -16.18 16.33
C VAL A 142 -16.08 -16.16 14.85
N ILE A 143 -16.40 -15.07 14.16
CA ILE A 143 -16.36 -14.98 12.70
C ILE A 143 -15.46 -13.83 12.27
N VAL A 144 -14.52 -14.09 11.37
CA VAL A 144 -13.68 -13.08 10.74
C VAL A 144 -14.18 -12.80 9.33
N GLY A 145 -14.67 -11.58 9.10
CA GLY A 145 -15.16 -11.08 7.82
C GLY A 145 -14.12 -10.25 7.08
N LEU A 146 -13.81 -10.64 5.83
CA LEU A 146 -12.83 -9.97 4.96
C LEU A 146 -13.44 -9.71 3.58
N PHE A 147 -13.96 -8.51 3.37
CA PHE A 147 -14.66 -8.10 2.15
C PHE A 147 -14.63 -6.57 2.04
N TYR A 148 -15.06 -6.01 0.92
CA TYR A 148 -15.22 -4.56 0.78
C TYR A 148 -16.55 -4.07 1.39
N VAL A 149 -16.67 -2.76 1.63
CA VAL A 149 -17.81 -2.16 2.36
C VAL A 149 -19.18 -2.44 1.72
N VAL A 150 -19.26 -2.50 0.38
CA VAL A 150 -20.50 -2.84 -0.35
C VAL A 150 -20.91 -4.29 -0.07
N ALA A 151 -19.96 -5.22 -0.17
CA ALA A 151 -20.18 -6.62 0.18
C ALA A 151 -20.49 -6.79 1.68
N ALA A 152 -19.87 -5.97 2.54
CA ALA A 152 -20.13 -5.97 3.98
C ALA A 152 -21.60 -5.69 4.31
N ARG A 153 -22.24 -4.73 3.63
CA ARG A 153 -23.67 -4.42 3.83
C ARG A 153 -24.57 -5.58 3.43
N ARG A 154 -24.26 -6.25 2.31
CA ARG A 154 -24.97 -7.46 1.88
C ARG A 154 -24.82 -8.59 2.89
N VAL A 155 -23.59 -8.86 3.34
CA VAL A 155 -23.30 -9.85 4.38
C VAL A 155 -24.07 -9.53 5.65
N LEU A 156 -24.08 -8.27 6.09
CA LEU A 156 -24.73 -7.87 7.33
C LEU A 156 -26.26 -8.04 7.28
N CYS A 157 -26.88 -7.73 6.14
CA CYS A 157 -28.30 -8.01 5.94
C CYS A 157 -28.61 -9.53 6.02
N GLU A 158 -27.75 -10.38 5.46
CA GLU A 158 -27.90 -11.83 5.60
C GLU A 158 -27.61 -12.33 7.03
N VAL A 159 -26.68 -11.70 7.75
CA VAL A 159 -26.41 -11.98 9.17
C VAL A 159 -27.66 -11.71 10.01
N TYR A 160 -28.39 -10.62 9.74
CA TYR A 160 -29.67 -10.33 10.36
C TYR A 160 -30.70 -11.44 10.06
N LYS A 161 -30.92 -11.74 8.77
CA LYS A 161 -31.90 -12.75 8.32
C LYS A 161 -31.61 -14.15 8.90
N GLN A 162 -30.33 -14.50 9.08
CA GLN A 162 -29.90 -15.80 9.63
C GLN A 162 -29.73 -15.80 11.16
N GLN A 163 -30.01 -14.68 11.84
CA GLN A 163 -29.85 -14.50 13.29
C GLN A 163 -28.43 -14.89 13.77
N LEU A 164 -27.40 -14.43 13.06
CA LEU A 164 -25.98 -14.64 13.37
C LEU A 164 -25.34 -13.45 14.11
N TYR A 165 -26.11 -12.78 14.95
CA TYR A 165 -25.70 -11.60 15.72
C TYR A 165 -26.14 -11.74 17.19
N GLY A 166 -25.76 -10.77 18.03
CA GLY A 166 -26.13 -10.73 19.44
C GLY A 166 -25.18 -11.50 20.35
N ARG A 167 -25.64 -11.87 21.55
CA ARG A 167 -24.78 -12.30 22.67
C ARG A 167 -23.91 -13.53 22.41
N SER A 168 -24.31 -14.39 21.47
CA SER A 168 -23.59 -15.62 21.18
C SER A 168 -22.62 -15.51 20.00
N ASN A 169 -22.53 -14.36 19.36
CA ASN A 169 -21.79 -14.19 18.11
C ASN A 169 -20.88 -12.97 18.19
N VAL A 170 -19.64 -13.12 17.75
CA VAL A 170 -18.67 -12.04 17.66
C VAL A 170 -18.18 -11.98 16.23
N TRP A 171 -18.32 -10.80 15.62
CA TRP A 171 -17.83 -10.52 14.28
C TRP A 171 -16.58 -9.65 14.35
N PHE A 172 -15.56 -10.02 13.58
CA PHE A 172 -14.45 -9.16 13.24
C PHE A 172 -14.65 -8.61 11.83
N PHE A 173 -14.84 -7.30 11.71
CA PHE A 173 -14.79 -6.58 10.44
C PHE A 173 -13.47 -5.83 10.28
N ILE A 174 -13.27 -5.26 9.10
CA ILE A 174 -12.11 -4.40 8.83
C ILE A 174 -12.43 -2.97 9.29
N GLY A 175 -11.47 -2.30 9.91
CA GLY A 175 -11.69 -0.99 10.53
C GLY A 175 -11.51 0.23 9.62
N TRP A 176 -11.22 0.06 8.32
CA TRP A 176 -11.07 1.19 7.40
C TRP A 176 -12.39 1.65 6.75
N TYR A 177 -13.53 1.04 7.10
CA TYR A 177 -14.82 1.51 6.63
C TYR A 177 -15.18 2.86 7.25
N GLU A 178 -15.99 3.63 6.55
CA GLU A 178 -16.54 4.89 7.06
C GLU A 178 -17.40 4.67 8.31
N ASP A 179 -17.48 5.68 9.16
CA ASP A 179 -18.45 5.68 10.25
C ASP A 179 -19.87 5.51 9.69
N ASP A 180 -20.71 4.75 10.40
CA ASP A 180 -22.08 4.42 9.98
C ASP A 180 -22.21 3.71 8.61
N TRP A 181 -21.13 3.09 8.11
CA TRP A 181 -21.12 2.37 6.82
C TRP A 181 -22.27 1.37 6.64
N PHE A 182 -22.77 0.77 7.72
CA PHE A 182 -23.82 -0.24 7.71
C PHE A 182 -25.23 0.31 7.46
N VAL A 183 -25.45 1.62 7.57
CA VAL A 183 -26.75 2.26 7.27
C VAL A 183 -26.72 3.15 6.04
N ASN A 184 -25.53 3.47 5.54
CA ASN A 184 -25.36 4.31 4.36
C ASN A 184 -25.60 3.53 3.06
N ASN A 185 -26.14 4.20 2.04
CA ASN A 185 -26.32 3.70 0.67
C ASN A 185 -27.20 2.44 0.49
N LEU A 186 -28.00 2.03 1.49
CA LEU A 186 -28.83 0.81 1.43
C LEU A 186 -29.76 0.77 0.20
N GLU A 187 -30.47 1.88 -0.08
CA GLU A 187 -31.38 1.97 -1.22
C GLU A 187 -30.64 1.90 -2.57
N LYS A 188 -29.50 2.60 -2.68
CA LYS A 188 -28.69 2.63 -3.92
C LYS A 188 -28.11 1.27 -4.26
N GLU A 189 -27.82 0.46 -3.24
CA GLU A 189 -27.20 -0.86 -3.39
C GLU A 189 -28.22 -2.00 -3.46
N GLY A 190 -29.52 -1.69 -3.33
CA GLY A 190 -30.60 -2.68 -3.39
C GLY A 190 -30.59 -3.64 -2.20
N ILE A 191 -30.28 -3.15 -1.00
CA ILE A 191 -30.27 -3.96 0.23
C ILE A 191 -31.69 -4.04 0.81
N ASP A 192 -32.20 -5.26 1.00
CA ASP A 192 -33.57 -5.49 1.48
C ASP A 192 -33.80 -5.11 2.96
N CYS A 193 -32.74 -5.01 3.76
CA CYS A 193 -32.84 -4.78 5.20
C CYS A 193 -32.98 -3.29 5.54
N THR A 194 -33.76 -2.97 6.58
CA THR A 194 -33.91 -1.58 7.07
C THR A 194 -32.68 -1.13 7.87
N ALA A 195 -32.52 0.18 8.04
CA ALA A 195 -31.44 0.76 8.83
C ALA A 195 -31.41 0.24 10.28
N GLU A 196 -32.57 0.02 10.89
CA GLU A 196 -32.72 -0.53 12.25
C GLU A 196 -32.23 -1.98 12.31
N GLN A 197 -32.59 -2.79 11.31
CA GLN A 197 -32.15 -4.19 11.23
C GLN A 197 -30.62 -4.28 11.05
N MET A 198 -30.06 -3.40 10.23
CA MET A 198 -28.61 -3.31 10.01
C MET A 198 -27.88 -2.89 11.28
N ARG A 199 -28.39 -1.89 12.02
CA ARG A 199 -27.83 -1.50 13.33
C ARG A 199 -27.84 -2.66 14.32
N GLU A 200 -28.96 -3.37 14.39
CA GLU A 200 -29.09 -4.52 15.30
C GLU A 200 -28.09 -5.63 14.97
N ALA A 201 -27.87 -5.92 13.69
CA ALA A 201 -26.90 -6.92 13.25
C ALA A 201 -25.44 -6.47 13.42
N ALA A 202 -25.15 -5.17 13.31
CA ALA A 202 -23.82 -4.62 13.51
C ALA A 202 -23.43 -4.55 14.99
N GLU A 203 -24.39 -4.57 15.92
CA GLU A 203 -24.12 -4.30 17.33
C GLU A 203 -23.05 -5.25 17.92
N GLY A 204 -22.02 -4.66 18.56
CA GLY A 204 -20.99 -5.40 19.28
C GLY A 204 -19.90 -6.06 18.40
N HIS A 205 -19.83 -5.71 17.11
CA HIS A 205 -18.72 -6.16 16.27
C HIS A 205 -17.37 -5.51 16.66
N LEU A 206 -16.29 -6.22 16.40
CA LEU A 206 -14.91 -5.74 16.59
C LEU A 206 -14.34 -5.33 15.24
N THR A 207 -13.57 -4.25 15.22
CA THR A 207 -12.78 -3.84 14.07
C THR A 207 -11.30 -3.78 14.43
N THR A 208 -10.45 -3.98 13.43
CA THR A 208 -9.01 -3.75 13.55
C THR A 208 -8.55 -2.88 12.40
N GLU A 209 -7.82 -1.82 12.71
CA GLU A 209 -7.21 -0.90 11.75
C GLU A 209 -5.74 -0.65 12.10
N ALA A 210 -5.01 -0.03 11.16
CA ALA A 210 -3.64 0.40 11.38
C ALA A 210 -3.63 1.91 11.53
N LEU A 211 -2.89 2.43 12.51
CA LEU A 211 -2.75 3.86 12.69
C LEU A 211 -1.81 4.41 11.60
N MET A 212 -2.34 5.29 10.76
CA MET A 212 -1.57 5.96 9.69
C MET A 212 -0.97 7.29 10.14
N TRP A 213 -1.41 7.80 11.29
CA TRP A 213 -1.00 9.09 11.86
C TRP A 213 -0.20 8.87 13.13
N ASN A 214 0.97 9.53 13.24
CA ASN A 214 1.75 9.51 14.48
C ASN A 214 0.94 10.19 15.60
N GLN A 215 0.77 9.46 16.71
CA GLN A 215 0.02 9.89 17.89
C GLN A 215 0.81 10.87 18.77
N ASN A 216 2.12 10.99 18.59
CA ASN A 216 2.93 11.97 19.30
C ASN A 216 2.79 13.35 18.65
N LEU A 217 1.88 14.16 19.17
CA LEU A 217 1.53 15.48 18.62
C LEU A 217 2.66 16.52 18.71
N GLN A 218 3.69 16.26 19.52
CA GLN A 218 4.81 17.18 19.75
C GLN A 218 6.04 16.84 18.89
N GLU A 219 6.05 15.67 18.27
CA GLU A 219 7.16 15.23 17.44
C GLU A 219 7.13 15.91 16.07
N ARG A 220 8.26 16.52 15.69
CA ARG A 220 8.45 17.07 14.36
C ARG A 220 9.06 16.02 13.45
N THR A 221 8.50 15.88 12.25
CA THR A 221 9.02 15.01 11.20
C THR A 221 10.11 15.72 10.40
N ILE A 222 10.68 15.03 9.40
CA ILE A 222 11.69 15.60 8.49
C ILE A 222 11.21 16.84 7.72
N SER A 223 9.90 17.02 7.55
CA SER A 223 9.34 18.21 6.93
C SER A 223 9.24 19.39 7.90
N GLU A 224 9.80 19.27 9.10
CA GLU A 224 9.69 20.22 10.21
C GLU A 224 8.24 20.49 10.67
N MET A 225 7.30 19.58 10.35
CA MET A 225 5.90 19.67 10.74
C MET A 225 5.54 18.57 11.74
N THR A 226 4.60 18.86 12.64
CA THR A 226 3.93 17.84 13.45
C THR A 226 2.74 17.25 12.68
N SER A 227 2.24 16.08 13.11
CA SER A 227 1.02 15.46 12.55
C SER A 227 -0.17 16.43 12.54
N GLU A 228 -0.30 17.24 13.58
CA GLU A 228 -1.39 18.21 13.73
C GLU A 228 -1.27 19.37 12.73
N GLN A 229 -0.05 19.88 12.52
CA GLN A 229 0.20 20.91 11.52
C GLN A 229 -0.09 20.41 10.10
N PHE A 230 0.30 19.16 9.80
CA PHE A 230 -0.06 18.52 8.55
C PHE A 230 -1.58 18.39 8.39
N ARG A 231 -2.29 17.97 9.45
CA ARG A 231 -3.75 17.85 9.47
C ARG A 231 -4.46 19.18 9.17
N VAL A 232 -4.05 20.27 9.84
CA VAL A 232 -4.60 21.61 9.59
C VAL A 232 -4.38 22.02 8.14
N ARG A 233 -3.15 21.84 7.62
CA ARG A 233 -2.81 22.17 6.23
C ARG A 233 -3.64 21.37 5.23
N LEU A 234 -3.83 20.07 5.46
CA LEU A 234 -4.66 19.22 4.61
C LEU A 234 -6.13 19.69 4.63
N ASN A 235 -6.66 19.98 5.82
CA ASN A 235 -8.02 20.47 5.98
C ASN A 235 -8.25 21.81 5.27
N ASP A 236 -7.31 22.74 5.34
CA ASP A 236 -7.40 24.02 4.63
C ASP A 236 -7.39 23.81 3.10
N ALA A 237 -6.58 22.89 2.59
CA ALA A 237 -6.60 22.53 1.18
C ALA A 237 -7.95 21.92 0.77
N LEU A 238 -8.51 21.02 1.58
CA LEU A 238 -9.80 20.38 1.32
C LEU A 238 -10.97 21.38 1.40
N ARG A 239 -10.92 22.36 2.30
CA ARG A 239 -11.92 23.45 2.32
C ARG A 239 -11.92 24.25 1.03
N ASN A 240 -10.73 24.55 0.49
CA ASN A 240 -10.61 25.28 -0.77
C ASN A 240 -11.14 24.47 -1.97
N GLU A 241 -11.10 23.14 -1.90
CA GLU A 241 -11.71 22.22 -2.87
C GLU A 241 -13.22 21.98 -2.64
N GLY A 242 -13.81 22.61 -1.62
CA GLY A 242 -15.25 22.57 -1.35
C GLY A 242 -15.73 21.42 -0.45
N TYR A 243 -14.82 20.70 0.23
CA TYR A 243 -15.20 19.66 1.18
C TYR A 243 -15.70 20.26 2.51
N ASP A 244 -16.72 19.61 3.08
CA ASP A 244 -17.39 20.02 4.33
C ASP A 244 -16.64 19.51 5.58
N ILE A 245 -15.40 19.98 5.74
CA ILE A 245 -14.51 19.57 6.84
C ILE A 245 -15.04 20.01 8.20
N ASP A 246 -15.74 21.14 8.26
CA ASP A 246 -16.22 21.71 9.53
C ASP A 246 -17.34 20.86 10.17
N ASN A 247 -18.11 20.13 9.36
CA ASN A 247 -19.06 19.11 9.84
C ASN A 247 -18.45 17.70 9.92
N LYS A 248 -17.11 17.59 9.94
CA LYS A 248 -16.36 16.32 10.00
C LYS A 248 -16.65 15.37 8.83
N ARG A 249 -17.03 15.90 7.67
CA ARG A 249 -17.23 15.10 6.45
C ARG A 249 -15.95 15.07 5.65
N TYR A 250 -15.15 14.05 5.90
CA TYR A 250 -13.89 13.84 5.21
C TYR A 250 -14.11 13.03 3.92
N PRO A 251 -13.34 13.28 2.85
CA PRO A 251 -13.37 12.43 1.66
C PRO A 251 -12.83 11.03 1.94
N GLU A 252 -13.24 10.07 1.10
CA GLU A 252 -12.62 8.75 1.03
C GLU A 252 -11.09 8.88 0.87
N GLY A 253 -10.33 8.09 1.64
CA GLY A 253 -8.86 8.11 1.60
C GLY A 253 -8.20 9.17 2.49
N TYR A 254 -8.97 9.94 3.27
CA TYR A 254 -8.43 10.96 4.18
C TYR A 254 -7.45 10.38 5.21
N GLN A 255 -7.71 9.17 5.72
CA GLN A 255 -6.85 8.52 6.71
C GLN A 255 -5.49 8.14 6.12
N GLU A 256 -5.43 7.81 4.83
CA GLU A 256 -4.26 7.37 4.10
C GLU A 256 -3.43 8.54 3.53
N ALA A 257 -3.91 9.79 3.65
CA ALA A 257 -3.22 10.97 3.13
C ALA A 257 -1.75 11.10 3.59
N PRO A 258 -1.37 10.83 4.86
CA PRO A 258 0.03 10.84 5.28
C PRO A 258 0.91 9.86 4.49
N LEU A 259 0.38 8.71 4.08
CA LEU A 259 1.13 7.70 3.34
C LEU A 259 1.50 8.18 1.94
N ALA A 260 0.62 8.95 1.30
CA ALA A 260 0.90 9.61 0.02
C ALA A 260 1.93 10.73 0.19
N TYR A 261 1.84 11.51 1.28
CA TYR A 261 2.81 12.53 1.64
C TYR A 261 4.22 11.93 1.83
N ASP A 262 4.32 10.88 2.63
CA ASP A 262 5.57 10.18 2.91
C ASP A 262 6.11 9.42 1.69
N ALA A 263 5.23 8.98 0.78
CA ALA A 263 5.67 8.38 -0.48
C ALA A 263 6.45 9.38 -1.33
N VAL A 264 5.95 10.62 -1.45
CA VAL A 264 6.64 11.69 -2.19
C VAL A 264 7.95 12.10 -1.49
N TRP A 265 7.96 12.20 -0.16
CA TRP A 265 9.21 12.45 0.59
C TRP A 265 10.24 11.34 0.41
N SER A 266 9.81 10.09 0.46
CA SER A 266 10.69 8.92 0.27
C SER A 266 11.33 8.94 -1.13
N VAL A 267 10.56 9.33 -2.14
CA VAL A 267 11.07 9.55 -3.50
C VAL A 267 12.09 10.68 -3.52
N ALA A 268 11.76 11.84 -2.95
CA ALA A 268 12.66 13.00 -2.95
C ALA A 268 13.99 12.68 -2.27
N LEU A 269 13.96 12.06 -1.09
CA LEU A 269 15.15 11.64 -0.34
C LEU A 269 15.92 10.53 -1.05
N GLY A 270 15.22 9.55 -1.63
CA GLY A 270 15.85 8.47 -2.39
C GLY A 270 16.57 8.99 -3.63
N THR A 271 16.00 9.97 -4.33
CA THR A 271 16.63 10.61 -5.49
C THR A 271 17.79 11.52 -5.09
N SER A 272 17.69 12.30 -4.01
CA SER A 272 18.77 13.18 -3.55
C SER A 272 20.01 12.38 -3.12
N LEU A 273 19.80 11.22 -2.47
CA LEU A 273 20.87 10.28 -2.14
C LEU A 273 21.46 9.62 -3.39
N ASN A 274 20.64 9.27 -4.40
CA ASN A 274 21.12 8.69 -5.65
C ASN A 274 21.82 9.71 -6.58
N THR A 275 21.51 11.00 -6.53
CA THR A 275 22.38 12.04 -7.13
C THR A 275 23.76 12.07 -6.47
N MET A 276 23.90 11.54 -5.25
CA MET A 276 25.18 11.32 -4.58
C MET A 276 25.84 9.98 -4.93
N PHE A 277 25.10 9.04 -5.55
CA PHE A 277 25.56 7.72 -5.98
C PHE A 277 25.24 7.49 -7.46
N ILE A 278 26.04 8.09 -8.35
CA ILE A 278 26.22 7.48 -9.68
C ILE A 278 26.72 6.06 -9.43
N LYS A 279 25.86 5.06 -9.63
CA LYS A 279 26.23 3.68 -9.38
C LYS A 279 27.46 3.35 -10.22
N ARG A 280 28.47 2.78 -9.56
CA ARG A 280 29.76 2.36 -10.14
C ARG A 280 29.61 1.60 -11.47
N ARG A 281 28.53 0.82 -11.59
CA ARG A 281 28.16 0.06 -12.79
C ARG A 281 27.76 0.95 -13.98
N VAL A 282 27.01 2.03 -13.75
CA VAL A 282 26.63 2.99 -14.80
C VAL A 282 27.86 3.75 -15.31
N LEU A 283 28.74 4.14 -14.39
CA LEU A 283 30.05 4.73 -14.73
C LEU A 283 30.91 3.78 -15.57
N PHE A 284 30.89 2.49 -15.23
CA PHE A 284 31.62 1.45 -15.96
C PHE A 284 31.05 1.22 -17.37
N ASP A 285 29.72 1.07 -17.48
CA ASP A 285 29.05 0.86 -18.76
C ASP A 285 29.35 2.04 -19.73
N ILE A 286 29.28 3.28 -19.24
CA ILE A 286 29.59 4.47 -20.06
C ILE A 286 31.05 4.48 -20.53
N VAL A 287 32.00 4.10 -19.68
CA VAL A 287 33.44 4.06 -20.02
C VAL A 287 33.76 2.91 -20.98
N SER A 288 33.05 1.78 -20.87
CA SER A 288 33.26 0.57 -21.69
C SER A 288 32.65 0.64 -23.10
N ILE A 289 31.66 1.50 -23.33
CA ILE A 289 30.94 1.61 -24.62
C ILE A 289 31.65 2.54 -25.61
N SER A 290 32.57 3.41 -25.16
CA SER A 290 33.31 4.32 -26.04
C SER A 290 34.68 3.74 -26.42
N ASP A 291 34.83 3.32 -27.68
CA ASP A 291 36.09 2.90 -28.35
C ASP A 291 37.10 4.07 -28.47
N SER A 292 37.61 4.58 -27.34
CA SER A 292 38.64 5.63 -27.34
C SER A 292 39.78 5.29 -26.40
N ASN A 293 40.99 5.17 -26.94
CA ASN A 293 42.25 4.88 -26.22
C ASN A 293 42.70 6.00 -25.23
N GLU A 294 41.83 6.95 -24.85
CA GLU A 294 42.16 8.06 -23.96
C GLU A 294 41.16 8.19 -22.80
N ILE A 295 41.43 7.50 -21.70
CA ILE A 295 40.71 7.58 -20.42
C ILE A 295 40.61 9.04 -19.92
N GLU A 296 41.60 9.88 -20.22
CA GLU A 296 41.63 11.30 -19.87
C GLU A 296 40.44 12.07 -20.49
N GLY A 297 40.17 11.82 -21.77
CA GLY A 297 39.08 12.44 -22.52
C GLY A 297 37.71 11.98 -22.03
N GLN A 298 37.57 10.70 -21.67
CA GLN A 298 36.31 10.11 -21.18
C GLN A 298 35.85 10.73 -19.86
N PHE A 299 36.77 10.88 -18.90
CA PHE A 299 36.44 11.51 -17.62
C PHE A 299 36.16 13.01 -17.76
N ASN A 300 36.78 13.68 -18.72
CA ASN A 300 36.49 15.09 -19.02
C ASN A 300 35.11 15.27 -19.65
N PHE A 301 34.74 14.40 -20.61
CA PHE A 301 33.39 14.38 -21.20
C PHE A 301 32.32 14.10 -20.14
N LEU A 302 32.54 13.12 -19.26
CA LEU A 302 31.60 12.79 -18.20
C LEU A 302 31.41 13.96 -17.22
N ASN A 303 32.50 14.64 -16.86
CA ASN A 303 32.45 15.83 -16.01
C ASN A 303 31.65 16.97 -16.66
N GLU A 304 31.85 17.21 -17.96
CA GLU A 304 31.11 18.22 -18.72
C GLU A 304 29.61 17.91 -18.81
N GLU A 305 29.27 16.65 -19.08
CA GLU A 305 27.89 16.22 -19.29
C GLU A 305 27.10 16.18 -17.98
N ILE A 306 27.72 15.74 -16.89
CA ILE A 306 27.10 15.83 -15.56
C ILE A 306 26.88 17.30 -15.19
N LYS A 307 27.87 18.18 -15.40
CA LYS A 307 27.73 19.62 -15.14
C LYS A 307 26.59 20.26 -15.92
N LYS A 308 26.43 19.90 -17.20
CA LYS A 308 25.33 20.38 -18.06
C LYS A 308 23.96 19.90 -17.59
N ARG A 309 23.84 18.64 -17.14
CA ARG A 309 22.55 18.02 -16.80
C ARG A 309 22.07 18.29 -15.38
N THR A 310 22.97 18.44 -14.39
CA THR A 310 22.57 18.48 -12.98
C THR A 310 22.43 19.89 -12.40
N LYS A 311 22.91 20.95 -13.08
CA LYS A 311 22.93 22.33 -12.56
C LYS A 311 23.47 22.43 -11.11
N CYS A 312 24.40 21.56 -10.71
CA CYS A 312 24.99 21.59 -9.37
C CYS A 312 25.74 22.91 -9.12
N ASP A 313 25.68 23.41 -7.87
CA ASP A 313 26.56 24.49 -7.41
C ASP A 313 28.03 24.05 -7.38
N GLU A 314 28.95 25.01 -7.26
CA GLU A 314 30.40 24.73 -7.32
C GLU A 314 30.87 23.81 -6.18
N GLU A 315 30.18 23.81 -5.04
CA GLU A 315 30.55 23.04 -3.85
C GLU A 315 30.18 21.56 -4.00
N HIS A 316 28.97 21.24 -4.45
CA HIS A 316 28.57 19.88 -4.79
C HIS A 316 29.37 19.32 -5.98
N PHE A 317 29.71 20.17 -6.95
CA PHE A 317 30.54 19.74 -8.08
C PHE A 317 31.97 19.38 -7.67
N LYS A 318 32.50 19.98 -6.59
CA LYS A 318 33.82 19.66 -6.03
C LYS A 318 33.86 18.26 -5.41
N ASP A 319 32.84 17.87 -4.67
CA ASP A 319 32.72 16.51 -4.11
C ASP A 319 32.56 15.46 -5.22
N LEU A 320 31.76 15.77 -6.24
CA LEU A 320 31.58 14.91 -7.42
C LEU A 320 32.90 14.70 -8.17
N LYS A 321 33.67 15.76 -8.43
CA LYS A 321 34.99 15.67 -9.07
C LYS A 321 35.95 14.79 -8.26
N LYS A 322 35.93 14.92 -6.94
CA LYS A 322 36.77 14.10 -6.04
C LYS A 322 36.42 12.62 -6.13
N LYS A 323 35.12 12.28 -6.18
CA LYS A 323 34.63 10.91 -6.35
C LYS A 323 34.98 10.34 -7.73
N LEU A 324 34.81 11.11 -8.80
CA LEU A 324 35.21 10.73 -10.16
C LEU A 324 36.74 10.51 -10.27
N SER A 325 37.54 11.33 -9.60
CA SER A 325 38.99 11.15 -9.52
C SER A 325 39.37 9.86 -8.79
N TYR A 326 38.68 9.50 -7.71
CA TYR A 326 38.93 8.26 -6.97
C TYR A 326 38.59 7.04 -7.84
N PHE A 327 37.45 7.07 -8.52
CA PHE A 327 37.05 6.02 -9.47
C PHE A 327 38.04 5.90 -10.64
N LYS A 328 38.53 7.01 -11.21
CA LYS A 328 39.58 7.02 -12.26
C LYS A 328 40.86 6.33 -11.81
N SER A 329 41.32 6.64 -10.58
CA SER A 329 42.52 6.05 -10.00
C SER A 329 42.37 4.53 -9.81
N GLU A 330 41.23 4.10 -9.29
CA GLU A 330 40.93 2.70 -9.04
C GLU A 330 40.74 1.89 -10.34
N TYR A 331 40.08 2.48 -11.35
CA TYR A 331 39.94 1.88 -12.68
C TYR A 331 41.32 1.65 -13.32
N LYS A 332 42.21 2.65 -13.27
CA LYS A 332 43.60 2.50 -13.73
C LYS A 332 44.39 1.46 -12.93
N SER A 333 44.19 1.33 -11.61
CA SER A 333 44.96 0.40 -10.78
C SER A 333 44.54 -1.06 -10.91
N CYS A 334 43.23 -1.30 -11.03
CA CYS A 334 42.67 -2.65 -11.01
C CYS A 334 42.58 -3.29 -12.39
N TRP A 335 42.52 -2.50 -13.47
CA TRP A 335 42.15 -3.03 -14.78
C TRP A 335 43.12 -2.74 -15.92
N MET A 336 43.93 -1.67 -15.84
CA MET A 336 45.05 -1.46 -16.80
C MET A 336 46.30 -2.29 -16.48
N LYS A 337 46.33 -2.98 -15.34
CA LYS A 337 47.41 -3.93 -14.98
C LYS A 337 47.07 -5.38 -15.34
N ALA A 338 45.91 -5.62 -15.95
CA ALA A 338 45.45 -6.94 -16.37
C ALA A 338 45.59 -7.18 -17.90
N GLU A 339 46.16 -6.20 -18.62
CA GLU A 339 46.76 -6.35 -19.95
C GLU A 339 48.29 -6.32 -19.80
#